data_AF-D4HXU1-F1
#
_entry.id   AF-D4HXU1-F1
#
_cell.length_a   1.000
_cell.length_b   1.000
_cell.length_c   1.000
_cell.angle_alpha   90.00
_cell.angle_beta   90.00
_cell.angle_gamma   90.00
#
_symmetry.space_group_name_H-M   'P 1'
#
loop_
_entity.id
_entity.type
_entity.pdbx_description
1 polymer ?
#
loop_
_entity_poly.entity_id
_entity_poly.type
_entity_poly.pdbx_seq_one_letter_code
_entity_poly.pdbx_strand_id
1 'polypeptide(L)' 'MPNEIAHPSTSPKQAALQLVIELVRAGKLSPLQGDAANMISIYEQFKTHFESEKHKQASESAIS' A
#
# COMPACT_ATOMS: atom_id res chain seq x y z
N MET A 1 19.91 2.55 -9.38
CA MET A 1 18.57 2.18 -9.89
C MET A 1 17.57 3.12 -9.23
N PRO A 2 16.79 3.92 -9.96
CA PRO A 2 15.70 4.66 -9.34
C PRO A 2 14.77 3.63 -8.69
N ASN A 3 14.37 3.86 -7.45
CA ASN A 3 13.39 3.07 -6.74
C ASN A 3 12.07 3.16 -7.54
N GLU A 4 11.84 2.24 -8.48
CA GLU A 4 10.53 2.15 -9.13
C GLU A 4 9.51 1.90 -8.02
N ILE A 5 8.60 2.86 -7.85
CA ILE A 5 7.50 2.73 -6.90
C ILE A 5 6.62 1.60 -7.44
N ALA A 6 6.43 0.56 -6.63
CA ALA A 6 5.59 -0.57 -7.02
C ALA A 6 4.19 -0.08 -7.40
N HIS A 7 3.73 -0.43 -8.61
CA HIS A 7 2.42 -0.02 -9.07
C HIS A 7 1.32 -0.82 -8.35
N PRO A 8 0.29 -0.19 -7.75
CA PRO A 8 -0.73 -0.89 -6.97
C PRO A 8 -1.48 -1.99 -7.71
N SER A 9 -1.70 -1.83 -9.02
CA SER A 9 -2.42 -2.82 -9.84
C SER A 9 -1.61 -4.09 -10.12
N THR A 10 -0.28 -4.00 -10.21
CA THR A 10 0.59 -5.15 -10.47
C THR A 10 1.08 -5.79 -9.17
N SER A 11 1.43 -4.96 -8.19
CA SER A 11 2.11 -5.37 -6.95
C SER A 11 1.50 -4.67 -5.72
N PRO A 12 0.22 -4.92 -5.38
CA PRO A 12 -0.53 -4.17 -4.37
C PRO A 12 0.13 -4.21 -2.99
N LYS A 13 0.63 -5.38 -2.56
CA LYS A 13 1.29 -5.55 -1.26
C LYS A 13 2.58 -4.71 -1.15
N GLN A 14 3.37 -4.69 -2.22
CA GLN A 14 4.62 -3.94 -2.25
C GLN A 14 4.37 -2.43 -2.33
N ALA A 15 3.34 -2.02 -3.08
CA ALA A 15 2.89 -0.63 -3.12
C ALA A 15 2.42 -0.14 -1.74
N ALA A 16 1.64 -0.95 -1.02
CA ALA A 16 1.18 -0.63 0.33
C ALA A 16 2.33 -0.49 1.33
N LEU A 17 3.29 -1.44 1.32
CA LEU A 17 4.48 -1.37 2.17
C LEU A 17 5.31 -0.11 1.88
N GLN A 18 5.55 0.18 0.61
CA GLN A 18 6.34 1.33 0.20
C GLN A 18 5.68 2.64 0.62
N LEU A 19 4.35 2.74 0.49
CA LEU A 19 3.60 3.91 0.95
C LEU A 19 3.72 4.13 2.47
N VAL A 20 3.64 3.07 3.28
CA VAL A 20 3.84 3.17 4.74
C VAL A 20 5.27 3.64 5.06
N ILE A 21 6.28 3.11 4.37
CA ILE A 21 7.68 3.54 4.54
C ILE A 21 7.85 5.03 4.21
N GLU A 22 7.27 5.51 3.12
CA GLU A 22 7.34 6.93 2.74
C GLU A 22 6.60 7.83 3.74
N LEU A 23 5.47 7.39 4.29
CA LEU A 23 4.76 8.13 5.34
C LEU A 23 5.58 8.24 6.63
N VAL A 24 6.30 7.19 7.01
CA VAL A 24 7.25 7.23 8.14
C VAL A 24 8.40 8.19 7.83
N ARG A 25 8.99 8.09 6.64
CA ARG A 25 10.09 8.97 6.20
C ARG A 25 9.66 10.44 6.17
N ALA A 26 8.42 10.73 5.79
CA ALA A 26 7.82 12.05 5.78
C ALA A 26 7.40 12.56 7.17
N GLY A 27 7.63 11.77 8.24
CA GLY A 27 7.23 12.12 9.61
C GLY A 27 5.71 12.14 9.83
N LYS A 28 4.93 11.53 8.93
CA LYS A 28 3.47 11.40 9.05
C LYS A 28 3.06 10.23 9.94
N LEU A 29 3.96 9.25 10.11
CA LEU A 29 3.83 8.13 11.03
C LEU A 29 5.07 8.08 11.93
N SER A 30 4.85 7.97 13.25
CA SER A 30 5.93 7.85 14.22
C SER A 30 6.11 6.40 14.65
N PRO A 31 7.29 5.78 14.42
CA PRO A 31 7.57 4.42 14.86
C PRO A 31 7.93 4.32 16.35
N LEU A 32 8.07 5.45 17.06
CA LEU A 32 8.73 5.51 18.38
C LEU A 32 7.77 5.58 19.58
N GLN A 33 6.44 5.61 19.38
CA GLN A 33 5.46 5.74 20.46
C GLN A 33 4.87 4.40 20.95
N GLY A 34 5.65 3.33 20.87
CA GLY A 34 5.45 2.11 21.66
C GLY A 34 4.44 1.08 21.13
N ASP A 35 3.61 1.43 20.14
CA ASP A 35 2.69 0.47 19.52
C ASP A 35 2.76 0.51 17.99
N ALA A 36 3.31 -0.56 17.41
CA ALA A 36 3.35 -0.75 15.96
C ALA A 36 1.99 -1.15 15.38
N ALA A 37 0.96 -1.42 16.20
CA ALA A 37 -0.37 -1.81 15.75
C ALA A 37 -0.99 -0.78 14.80
N ASN A 38 -0.74 0.51 15.02
CA ASN A 38 -1.21 1.55 14.10
C ASN A 38 -0.54 1.42 12.71
N MET A 39 0.76 1.15 12.65
CA MET A 39 1.48 0.95 11.38
C MET A 39 0.99 -0.30 10.64
N ILE A 40 0.75 -1.37 11.40
CA ILE A 40 0.20 -2.62 10.86
C ILE A 40 -1.21 -2.38 10.31
N SER A 41 -2.06 -1.69 11.07
CA SER A 41 -3.42 -1.35 10.63
C SER A 41 -3.42 -0.52 9.35
N ILE A 42 -2.56 0.50 9.25
CA ILE A 42 -2.45 1.36 8.07
C ILE A 42 -1.95 0.55 6.85
N TYR A 43 -0.95 -0.30 7.03
CA TYR A 43 -0.49 -1.20 5.97
C TYR A 43 -1.63 -2.10 5.46
N GLU A 44 -2.38 -2.72 6.37
CA GLU A 44 -3.50 -3.60 6.03
C GLU A 44 -4.62 -2.86 5.29
N GLN A 45 -4.91 -1.61 5.65
CA GLN A 45 -5.88 -0.76 4.96
C GLN A 45 -5.46 -0.47 3.51
N PHE A 46 -4.20 -0.04 3.29
CA PHE A 46 -3.70 0.21 1.94
C PHE A 46 -3.65 -1.06 1.09
N LYS A 47 -3.19 -2.17 1.68
CA LYS A 47 -3.17 -3.48 1.01
C LYS A 47 -4.57 -3.87 0.54
N THR A 48 -5.55 -3.81 1.43
CA THR A 48 -6.94 -4.17 1.12
C THR A 48 -7.51 -3.30 0.00
N HIS A 49 -7.26 -1.99 0.05
CA HIS A 49 -7.72 -1.05 -0.98
C HIS A 49 -7.09 -1.36 -2.35
N PHE A 50 -5.78 -1.59 -2.41
CA PHE A 50 -5.09 -1.88 -3.66
C PHE A 50 -5.48 -3.25 -4.23
N GLU A 51 -5.69 -4.25 -3.38
CA GLU A 51 -6.20 -5.56 -3.79
C GLU A 51 -7.63 -5.44 -4.36
N SER A 52 -8.53 -4.66 -3.73
CA SER A 52 -9.89 -4.46 -4.26
C SER A 52 -9.91 -3.75 -5.62
N GLU A 53 -9.07 -2.72 -5.80
CA GLU A 53 -8.99 -1.99 -7.07
C GLU A 53 -8.44 -2.87 -8.19
N LYS A 54 -7.45 -3.73 -7.89
CA LYS A 54 -6.95 -4.72 -8.86
C LYS A 54 -8.05 -5.68 -9.32
N HIS A 55 -8.89 -6.14 -8.39
CA HIS A 55 -10.02 -7.03 -8.72
C HIS A 55 -11.08 -6.33 -9.57
N LYS A 56 -11.35 -5.05 -9.30
CA LYS A 56 -12.27 -4.23 -10.10
C LYS A 56 -11.76 -4.02 -11.54
N GLN A 57 -10.48 -3.68 -11.71
CA GLN A 57 -9.87 -3.54 -13.05
C GLN A 57 -9.91 -4.84 -13.84
N ALA A 58 -9.66 -5.99 -13.18
CA ALA A 58 -9.73 -7.29 -13.82
C ALA A 58 -11.16 -7.65 -14.28
N SER A 59 -12.17 -7.26 -13.50
CA SER A 59 -13.57 -7.51 -13.85
C SER A 59 -14.09 -6.56 -14.94
N GLU A 60 -13.69 -5.28 -14.95
CA GLU A 60 -14.02 -4.34 -16.03
C GLU A 60 -13.34 -4.72 -17.36
N SER A 61 -12.08 -5.20 -17.31
CA SER A 61 -11.35 -5.64 -18.51
C SER A 61 -11.90 -6.95 -19.12
N ALA A 62 -12.57 -7.78 -18.33
CA ALA A 62 -13.17 -9.03 -18.81
C ALA A 62 -14.54 -8.86 -19.49
N ILE A 63 -15.13 -7.66 -19.39
CA ILE A 63 -16.47 -7.34 -19.94
C ILE A 63 -16.35 -6.53 -21.26
N SER A 64 -15.14 -6.16 -21.69
CA SER A 64 -14.88 -5.43 -22.95
C SER A 64 -14.37 -6.32 -24.07
#